data_AF-A0A1G0YYQ0-F1
#
_entry.id   AF-A0A1G0YYQ0-F1
#
_cell.length_a   1.000
_cell.length_b   1.000
_cell.length_c   1.000
_cell.angle_alpha   90.00
_cell.angle_beta   90.00
_cell.angle_gamma   90.00
#
_symmetry.space_group_name_H-M   'P 1'
#
loop_
_entity.id
_entity.type
_entity.pdbx_description
1 polymer ?
#
loop_
_entity_poly.entity_id
_entity_poly.type
_entity_poly.pdbx_seq_one_letter_code
_entity_poly.pdbx_strand_id
1 'polypeptide(L)'
;MLKVFDSSTFPYACRAGDNNHVFIHGRKHVLPLAPLFRRDKDVLTLIQDEIKPIPFFIVEDIFKLGLMGNNAVLHPATVLFNVNSIDKARPFQFYKEGNSQKTTLLHEAIDKERLLLAERMGYSLKTNVAMLNQLYGTNFKDHNDLFQNFSVYAQVKAPTTLKHRFLAEDAAFSLVPLLALAKLYELELPNIQSMVQIFSTVMGVNYLENGRNLSGLTVELIESLSKPTQILTAPSISVFVKANKITGSLEDTDKVQKPLMSKL
;
A
#
# COMPACT_ATOMS: atom_id res chain seq x y z
N MET A 1 -2.47 -23.98 -2.52
CA MET A 1 -2.47 -22.90 -3.53
C MET A 1 -1.63 -21.75 -2.95
N LEU A 2 -0.68 -21.21 -3.72
CA LEU A 2 0.16 -20.08 -3.29
C LEU A 2 -0.69 -18.81 -3.19
N LYS A 3 -0.54 -18.05 -2.11
CA LYS A 3 -1.19 -16.75 -1.91
C LYS A 3 -0.12 -15.67 -1.84
N VAL A 4 -0.31 -14.60 -2.59
CA VAL A 4 0.65 -13.49 -2.71
C VAL A 4 -0.02 -12.23 -2.18
N PHE A 5 0.66 -11.53 -1.28
CA PHE A 5 0.23 -10.27 -0.70
C PHE A 5 1.36 -9.26 -0.78
N ASP A 6 1.00 -8.00 -0.86
CA ASP A 6 1.95 -6.89 -0.83
C ASP A 6 1.54 -5.85 0.22
N SER A 7 2.49 -5.03 0.63
CA SER A 7 2.30 -3.92 1.53
C SER A 7 2.74 -2.62 0.86
N SER A 8 1.97 -1.54 1.04
CA SER A 8 2.30 -0.25 0.43
C SER A 8 3.60 0.40 0.95
N THR A 9 4.08 -0.04 2.11
CA THR A 9 5.20 0.58 2.82
C THR A 9 5.72 -0.31 3.93
N PHE A 10 6.88 0.00 4.48
CA PHE A 10 7.41 -0.62 5.69
C PHE A 10 6.73 -0.04 6.95
N PRO A 11 6.39 -0.82 8.01
CA PRO A 11 5.67 -0.33 9.19
C PRO A 11 6.42 0.72 10.02
N TYR A 12 7.74 0.79 9.90
CA TYR A 12 8.59 1.70 10.66
C TYR A 12 9.32 2.69 9.74
N ALA A 13 9.63 3.88 10.24
CA ALA A 13 10.68 4.72 9.70
C ALA A 13 11.95 4.42 10.50
N CYS A 14 12.85 3.62 9.96
CA CYS A 14 14.04 3.18 10.69
C CYS A 14 15.34 3.27 9.89
N ARG A 15 16.46 3.22 10.59
CA ARG A 15 17.82 3.18 10.02
C ARG A 15 18.67 2.19 10.80
N ALA A 16 19.54 1.48 10.09
CA ALA A 16 20.60 0.71 10.74
C ALA A 16 21.55 1.70 11.44
N GLY A 17 21.91 1.39 12.67
CA GLY A 17 23.00 2.01 13.41
C GLY A 17 24.22 1.08 13.45
N ASP A 18 25.21 1.46 14.25
CA ASP A 18 26.39 0.64 14.51
C ASP A 18 26.05 -0.54 15.44
N ASN A 19 26.93 -1.55 15.48
CA ASN A 19 26.86 -2.65 16.45
C ASN A 19 25.50 -3.39 16.52
N ASN A 20 24.88 -3.67 15.37
CA ASN A 20 23.57 -4.32 15.28
C ASN A 20 22.41 -3.54 15.93
N HIS A 21 22.55 -2.23 16.13
CA HIS A 21 21.45 -1.39 16.60
C HIS A 21 20.58 -0.91 15.43
N VAL A 22 19.30 -0.68 15.70
CA VAL A 22 18.35 -0.09 14.74
C VAL A 22 17.66 1.09 15.42
N PHE A 23 17.66 2.24 14.76
CA PHE A 23 16.92 3.42 15.21
C PHE A 23 15.54 3.43 14.56
N ILE A 24 14.48 3.46 15.37
CA ILE A 24 13.10 3.65 14.91
C ILE A 24 12.71 5.10 15.17
N HIS A 25 12.67 5.91 14.12
CA HIS A 25 12.29 7.33 14.17
C HIS A 25 10.78 7.55 14.22
N GLY A 26 10.00 6.55 13.79
CA GLY A 26 8.56 6.63 13.79
C GLY A 26 7.91 5.28 13.49
N ARG A 27 6.71 5.10 14.04
CA ARG A 27 5.86 3.92 13.82
C ARG A 27 4.57 4.39 13.18
N LYS A 28 4.15 3.76 12.07
CA LYS A 28 2.86 4.05 11.44
C LYS A 28 1.73 3.48 12.30
N HIS A 29 0.53 4.09 12.26
CA HIS A 29 -0.62 3.59 13.02
C HIS A 29 -1.26 2.36 12.36
N VAL A 30 -1.18 2.26 11.03
CA VAL A 30 -1.69 1.12 10.26
C VAL A 30 -0.74 0.78 9.10
N LEU A 31 -0.74 -0.49 8.68
CA LEU A 31 -0.04 -0.98 7.51
C LEU A 31 -1.04 -1.34 6.40
N PRO A 32 -1.08 -0.61 5.28
CA PRO A 32 -1.90 -1.03 4.14
C PRO A 32 -1.33 -2.28 3.48
N LEU A 33 -2.15 -3.33 3.35
CA LEU A 33 -1.82 -4.58 2.65
C LEU A 33 -2.92 -4.96 1.67
N ALA A 34 -2.55 -5.65 0.60
CA ALA A 34 -3.51 -6.19 -0.35
C ALA A 34 -3.08 -7.55 -0.92
N PRO A 35 -4.03 -8.42 -1.27
CA PRO A 35 -3.74 -9.63 -2.03
C PRO A 35 -3.53 -9.34 -3.52
N LEU A 36 -2.75 -10.19 -4.20
CA LEU A 36 -2.67 -10.19 -5.66
C LEU A 36 -4.05 -10.47 -6.29
N PHE A 37 -4.76 -11.46 -5.76
CA PHE A 37 -6.12 -11.80 -6.18
C PHE A 37 -7.10 -11.30 -5.13
N ARG A 38 -8.07 -10.47 -5.52
CA ARG A 38 -9.05 -9.89 -4.59
C ARG A 38 -9.78 -10.93 -3.72
N ARG A 39 -10.03 -12.12 -4.25
CA ARG A 39 -10.67 -13.24 -3.52
C ARG A 39 -9.91 -13.70 -2.27
N ASP A 40 -8.60 -13.43 -2.19
CA ASP A 40 -7.76 -13.83 -1.06
C ASP A 40 -7.71 -12.75 0.04
N LYS A 41 -8.46 -11.65 -0.09
CA LYS A 41 -8.44 -10.52 0.86
C LYS A 41 -8.68 -10.93 2.31
N ASP A 42 -9.65 -11.81 2.54
CA ASP A 42 -10.07 -12.20 3.89
C ASP A 42 -9.01 -13.07 4.61
N VAL A 43 -8.03 -13.61 3.89
CA VAL A 43 -6.93 -14.37 4.47
C VAL A 43 -6.09 -13.51 5.42
N LEU A 44 -5.96 -12.21 5.12
CA LEU A 44 -5.24 -11.27 5.98
C LEU A 44 -5.95 -11.05 7.33
N THR A 45 -7.25 -11.36 7.42
CA THR A 45 -8.00 -11.27 8.70
C THR A 45 -7.72 -12.44 9.63
N LEU A 46 -7.23 -13.57 9.08
CA LEU A 46 -6.87 -14.76 9.86
C LEU A 46 -5.54 -14.61 10.61
N ILE A 47 -4.74 -13.60 10.27
CA ILE A 47 -3.49 -13.29 10.95
C ILE A 47 -3.84 -12.71 12.33
N GLN A 48 -3.38 -13.36 13.39
CA GLN A 48 -3.58 -12.97 14.78
C GLN A 48 -2.95 -11.60 15.08
N ASP A 49 -3.58 -10.79 15.93
CA ASP A 49 -3.11 -9.43 16.20
C ASP A 49 -1.75 -9.40 16.92
N GLU A 50 -1.45 -10.44 17.71
CA GLU A 50 -0.24 -10.59 18.50
C GLU A 50 1.03 -10.69 17.64
N ILE A 51 0.91 -11.15 16.39
CA ILE A 51 2.02 -11.28 15.46
C ILE A 51 2.12 -10.11 14.47
N LYS A 52 1.18 -9.16 14.51
CA LYS A 52 1.20 -8.00 13.60
C LYS A 52 2.17 -6.94 14.12
N PRO A 53 3.11 -6.43 13.30
CA PRO A 53 3.98 -5.34 13.72
C PRO A 53 3.20 -4.05 14.04
N ILE A 54 2.10 -3.82 13.30
CA ILE A 54 1.09 -2.77 13.48
C ILE A 54 -0.25 -3.25 12.89
N PRO A 55 -1.40 -2.69 13.28
CA PRO A 55 -2.70 -3.04 12.71
C PRO A 55 -2.71 -2.98 11.18
N PHE A 56 -3.35 -3.96 10.54
CA PHE A 56 -3.44 -4.03 9.08
C PHE A 56 -4.64 -3.23 8.58
N PHE A 57 -4.41 -2.40 7.57
CA PHE A 57 -5.45 -1.77 6.77
C PHE A 57 -5.60 -2.57 5.48
N ILE A 58 -6.61 -3.44 5.42
CA ILE A 58 -6.75 -4.39 4.31
C ILE A 58 -7.40 -3.71 3.11
N VAL A 59 -6.60 -3.50 2.07
CA VAL A 59 -6.96 -2.95 0.77
C VAL A 59 -7.46 -4.09 -0.14
N GLU A 60 -8.29 -3.73 -1.12
CA GLU A 60 -9.01 -4.67 -1.98
C GLU A 60 -8.09 -5.58 -2.80
N ASP A 61 -7.09 -4.99 -3.46
CA ASP A 61 -6.15 -5.69 -4.33
C ASP A 61 -4.87 -4.86 -4.51
N ILE A 62 -3.86 -5.47 -5.13
CA ILE A 62 -2.55 -4.84 -5.36
C ILE A 62 -2.60 -3.60 -6.25
N PHE A 63 -3.59 -3.45 -7.14
CA PHE A 63 -3.65 -2.30 -8.04
C PHE A 63 -4.08 -1.06 -7.25
N LYS A 64 -5.12 -1.20 -6.43
CA LYS A 64 -5.50 -0.12 -5.50
C LYS A 64 -4.35 0.20 -4.54
N LEU A 65 -3.65 -0.82 -4.03
CA LEU A 65 -2.50 -0.63 -3.14
C LEU A 65 -1.35 0.13 -3.83
N GLY A 66 -1.02 -0.23 -5.07
CA GLY A 66 0.03 0.45 -5.85
C GLY A 66 -0.32 1.91 -6.14
N LEU A 67 -1.58 2.19 -6.48
CA LEU A 67 -2.07 3.55 -6.69
C LEU A 67 -2.09 4.39 -5.39
N MET A 68 -2.02 3.76 -4.22
CA MET A 68 -1.84 4.45 -2.94
C MET A 68 -0.39 4.92 -2.68
N GLY A 69 0.56 4.59 -3.57
CA GLY A 69 1.97 4.92 -3.40
C GLY A 69 2.23 6.43 -3.26
N ASN A 70 2.69 6.84 -2.08
CA ASN A 70 2.96 8.26 -1.77
C ASN A 70 4.21 8.80 -2.48
N ASN A 71 5.19 7.93 -2.75
CA ASN A 71 6.49 8.35 -3.29
C ASN A 71 6.34 9.03 -4.65
N ALA A 72 5.46 8.53 -5.52
CA ALA A 72 5.16 9.09 -6.84
C ALA A 72 4.76 10.58 -6.79
N VAL A 73 4.05 10.97 -5.73
CA VAL A 73 3.56 12.33 -5.52
C VAL A 73 4.61 13.21 -4.85
N LEU A 74 5.38 12.64 -3.91
CA LEU A 74 6.26 13.40 -3.01
C LEU A 74 7.67 13.62 -3.58
N HIS A 75 8.40 12.55 -3.87
CA HIS A 75 9.83 12.69 -4.18
C HIS A 75 10.08 13.31 -5.55
N PRO A 76 9.46 12.82 -6.65
CA PRO A 76 9.71 13.31 -7.98
C PRO A 76 9.54 14.84 -8.11
N ALA A 77 8.45 15.41 -7.60
CA ALA A 77 8.21 16.85 -7.75
C ALA A 77 9.25 17.66 -6.96
N THR A 78 9.57 17.24 -5.73
CA THR A 78 10.63 17.86 -4.94
C THR A 78 11.99 17.76 -5.63
N VAL A 79 12.35 16.60 -6.20
CA VAL A 79 13.61 16.42 -6.93
C VAL A 79 13.66 17.34 -8.15
N LEU A 80 12.59 17.40 -8.95
CA LEU A 80 12.54 18.19 -10.18
C LEU A 80 12.91 19.66 -9.95
N PHE A 81 12.34 20.28 -8.93
CA PHE A 81 12.63 21.69 -8.61
C PHE A 81 14.02 21.90 -8.00
N ASN A 82 14.71 20.84 -7.59
CA ASN A 82 16.00 20.90 -6.90
C ASN A 82 17.12 20.13 -7.62
N VAL A 83 16.94 19.72 -8.88
CA VAL A 83 17.90 18.87 -9.63
C VAL A 83 19.32 19.40 -9.54
N ASN A 84 19.56 20.68 -9.86
CA ASN A 84 20.91 21.27 -9.80
C ASN A 84 21.48 21.33 -8.38
N SER A 85 20.65 21.54 -7.35
CA SER A 85 21.12 21.55 -5.96
C SER A 85 21.56 20.16 -5.51
N ILE A 86 20.78 19.13 -5.88
CA ILE A 86 21.09 17.72 -5.59
C ILE A 86 22.34 17.27 -6.34
N ASP A 87 22.45 17.61 -7.63
CA ASP A 87 23.61 17.25 -8.47
C ASP A 87 24.92 17.88 -7.96
N LYS A 88 24.83 19.09 -7.39
CA LYS A 88 25.94 19.77 -6.73
C LYS A 88 26.12 19.36 -5.26
N ALA A 89 25.41 18.34 -4.79
CA ALA A 89 25.43 17.85 -3.41
C ALA A 89 25.23 18.95 -2.35
N ARG A 90 24.40 19.97 -2.65
CA ARG A 90 24.12 21.05 -1.69
C ARG A 90 23.20 20.54 -0.58
N PRO A 91 23.55 20.76 0.69
CA PRO A 91 22.72 20.31 1.80
C PRO A 91 21.48 21.21 1.94
N PHE A 92 20.31 20.58 2.06
CA PHE A 92 19.06 21.23 2.48
C PHE A 92 18.10 20.18 3.08
N GLN A 93 17.08 20.64 3.80
CA GLN A 93 15.95 19.83 4.27
C GLN A 93 15.05 19.51 3.08
N PHE A 94 15.06 18.25 2.64
CA PHE A 94 14.47 17.83 1.38
C PHE A 94 13.04 18.30 1.20
N TYR A 95 12.20 18.13 2.22
CA TYR A 95 10.80 18.55 2.17
C TYR A 95 10.61 20.03 2.49
N LYS A 96 11.14 20.49 3.64
CA LYS A 96 10.84 21.83 4.17
C LYS A 96 11.45 22.96 3.35
N GLU A 97 12.73 22.83 2.99
CA GLU A 97 13.47 23.82 2.20
C GLU A 97 13.36 23.55 0.70
N GLY A 98 13.24 22.28 0.30
CA GLY A 98 13.11 21.89 -1.10
C GLY A 98 11.76 22.25 -1.73
N ASN A 99 10.77 22.68 -0.93
CA ASN A 99 9.46 23.05 -1.42
C ASN A 99 9.01 24.42 -0.94
N SER A 100 8.42 25.18 -1.86
CA SER A 100 7.65 26.39 -1.61
C SER A 100 6.17 26.14 -1.91
N GLN A 101 5.31 27.06 -1.47
CA GLN A 101 3.87 27.02 -1.79
C GLN A 101 3.58 26.88 -3.30
N LYS A 102 4.44 27.42 -4.18
CA LYS A 102 4.25 27.29 -5.63
C LYS A 102 4.71 25.95 -6.18
N THR A 103 5.77 25.36 -5.63
CA THR A 103 6.25 24.05 -6.08
C THR A 103 5.35 22.91 -5.56
N THR A 104 4.63 23.11 -4.46
CA THR A 104 3.64 22.14 -3.99
C THR A 104 2.45 21.99 -4.93
N LEU A 105 2.16 22.97 -5.80
CA LEU A 105 1.09 22.85 -6.81
C LEU A 105 1.35 21.71 -7.80
N LEU A 106 2.62 21.38 -8.08
CA LEU A 106 2.94 20.21 -8.91
C LEU A 106 2.63 18.90 -8.18
N HIS A 107 2.82 18.85 -6.86
CA HIS A 107 2.45 17.68 -6.05
C HIS A 107 0.94 17.46 -6.11
N GLU A 108 0.15 18.53 -5.97
CA GLU A 108 -1.31 18.48 -6.12
C GLU A 108 -1.73 18.04 -7.53
N ALA A 109 -1.04 18.50 -8.58
CA ALA A 109 -1.35 18.13 -9.95
C ALA A 109 -1.09 16.64 -10.23
N ILE A 110 0.05 16.12 -9.80
CA ILE A 110 0.38 14.69 -9.90
C ILE A 110 -0.61 13.85 -9.07
N ASP A 111 -0.97 14.33 -7.88
CA ASP A 111 -1.94 13.62 -7.04
C ASP A 111 -3.32 13.56 -7.72
N LYS A 112 -3.76 14.65 -8.37
CA LYS A 112 -5.00 14.67 -9.16
C LYS A 112 -4.96 13.70 -10.33
N GLU A 113 -3.85 13.64 -11.07
CA GLU A 113 -3.65 12.67 -12.16
C GLU A 113 -3.72 11.22 -11.64
N ARG A 114 -3.07 10.94 -10.51
CA ARG A 114 -3.14 9.63 -9.83
C ARG A 114 -4.56 9.27 -9.40
N LEU A 115 -5.32 10.23 -8.86
CA LEU A 115 -6.71 10.02 -8.45
C LEU A 115 -7.64 9.77 -9.65
N LEU A 116 -7.47 10.52 -10.74
CA LEU A 116 -8.23 10.33 -11.98
C LEU A 116 -7.98 8.94 -12.57
N LEU A 117 -6.71 8.50 -12.61
CA LEU A 117 -6.38 7.14 -13.04
C LEU A 117 -7.06 6.10 -12.14
N ALA A 118 -7.00 6.28 -10.82
CA ALA A 118 -7.65 5.36 -9.88
C ALA A 118 -9.17 5.27 -10.11
N GLU A 119 -9.84 6.41 -10.31
CA GLU A 119 -11.27 6.47 -10.60
C GLU A 119 -11.60 5.73 -11.89
N ARG A 120 -10.82 5.93 -12.95
CA ARG A 120 -10.97 5.23 -14.23
C ARG A 120 -10.77 3.72 -14.11
N MET A 121 -9.94 3.28 -13.17
CA MET A 121 -9.74 1.87 -12.82
C MET A 121 -10.81 1.33 -11.86
N GLY A 122 -11.80 2.13 -11.47
CA GLY A 122 -12.89 1.73 -10.58
C GLY A 122 -12.54 1.79 -9.08
N TYR A 123 -11.48 2.51 -8.71
CA TYR A 123 -11.05 2.68 -7.33
C TYR A 123 -11.32 4.09 -6.80
N SER A 124 -11.81 4.15 -5.56
CA SER A 124 -11.85 5.39 -4.78
C SER A 124 -10.62 5.47 -3.87
N LEU A 125 -9.86 6.55 -4.00
CA LEU A 125 -8.66 6.83 -3.21
C LEU A 125 -8.77 8.17 -2.49
N LYS A 126 -8.06 8.27 -1.36
CA LYS A 126 -7.81 9.56 -0.70
C LYS A 126 -6.71 10.32 -1.42
N THR A 127 -6.72 11.65 -1.29
CA THR A 127 -5.55 12.48 -1.62
C THR A 127 -4.35 12.01 -0.81
N ASN A 128 -3.15 12.24 -1.33
CA ASN A 128 -1.91 11.85 -0.68
C ASN A 128 -1.79 12.44 0.73
N VAL A 129 -2.15 13.71 0.92
CA VAL A 129 -2.18 14.36 2.26
C VAL A 129 -3.17 13.68 3.19
N ALA A 130 -4.40 13.40 2.74
CA ALA A 130 -5.41 12.74 3.56
C ALA A 130 -5.01 11.30 3.94
N MET A 131 -4.28 10.60 3.07
CA MET A 131 -3.72 9.30 3.39
C MET A 131 -2.61 9.41 4.44
N LEU A 132 -1.67 10.35 4.29
CA LEU A 132 -0.61 10.56 5.27
C LEU A 132 -1.17 10.94 6.65
N ASN A 133 -2.20 11.79 6.68
CA ASN A 133 -2.96 12.10 7.89
C ASN A 133 -3.51 10.85 8.57
N GLN A 134 -4.09 9.91 7.80
CA GLN A 134 -4.56 8.64 8.35
C GLN A 134 -3.42 7.74 8.86
N LEU A 135 -2.31 7.65 8.12
CA LEU A 135 -1.19 6.77 8.46
C LEU A 135 -0.44 7.23 9.73
N TYR A 136 -0.37 8.54 9.95
CA TYR A 136 0.42 9.17 11.02
C TYR A 136 -0.43 9.84 12.10
N GLY A 137 -1.75 9.81 12.01
CA GLY A 137 -2.64 10.46 12.98
C GLY A 137 -2.51 11.99 13.00
N THR A 138 -2.29 12.60 11.84
CA THR A 138 -2.12 14.05 11.68
C THR A 138 -3.31 14.71 10.98
N ASN A 139 -3.30 16.04 10.82
CA ASN A 139 -4.40 16.79 10.19
C ASN A 139 -3.90 17.98 9.35
N PHE A 140 -2.99 17.72 8.41
CA PHE A 140 -2.51 18.74 7.47
C PHE A 140 -3.56 19.04 6.39
N LYS A 141 -3.65 20.31 5.97
CA LYS A 141 -4.60 20.78 4.96
C LYS A 141 -4.18 20.42 3.54
N ASP A 142 -2.92 20.65 3.21
CA ASP A 142 -2.36 20.51 1.87
C ASP A 142 -0.87 20.13 1.95
N HIS A 143 -0.22 19.93 0.79
CA HIS A 143 1.19 19.56 0.74
C HIS A 143 2.12 20.62 1.32
N ASN A 144 1.77 21.91 1.20
CA ASN A 144 2.58 22.98 1.78
C ASN A 144 2.53 22.93 3.31
N ASP A 145 1.34 22.84 3.89
CA ASP A 145 1.16 22.66 5.33
C ASP A 145 1.90 21.40 5.85
N LEU A 146 1.74 20.27 5.16
CA LEU A 146 2.47 19.03 5.44
C LEU A 146 3.99 19.23 5.45
N PHE A 147 4.58 19.80 4.40
CA PHE A 147 6.03 19.95 4.29
C PHE A 147 6.62 20.94 5.28
N GLN A 148 5.87 21.97 5.66
CA GLN A 148 6.34 22.99 6.59
C GLN A 148 6.24 22.54 8.06
N ASN A 149 5.22 21.73 8.39
CA ASN A 149 4.86 21.45 9.77
C ASN A 149 5.07 19.99 10.21
N PHE A 150 5.29 19.04 9.30
CA PHE A 150 5.46 17.65 9.69
C PHE A 150 6.87 17.35 10.24
N SER A 151 6.95 17.09 11.54
CA SER A 151 8.21 16.84 12.25
C SER A 151 9.04 15.68 11.69
N VAL A 152 8.38 14.63 11.20
CA VAL A 152 9.04 13.47 10.56
C VAL A 152 9.81 13.90 9.30
N TYR A 153 9.29 14.88 8.56
CA TYR A 153 9.91 15.38 7.33
C TYR A 153 11.00 16.41 7.58
N ALA A 154 10.96 17.13 8.71
CA ALA A 154 11.98 18.11 9.09
C ALA A 154 13.40 17.51 9.19
N GLN A 155 13.51 16.20 9.44
CA GLN A 155 14.80 15.51 9.57
C GLN A 155 15.34 14.94 8.25
N VAL A 156 14.55 14.96 7.18
CA VAL A 156 14.95 14.34 5.90
C VAL A 156 15.86 15.30 5.14
N LYS A 157 17.12 14.88 4.96
CA LYS A 157 18.11 15.62 4.18
C LYS A 157 17.99 15.28 2.70
N ALA A 158 18.30 16.27 1.86
CA ALA A 158 18.37 16.08 0.42
C ALA A 158 19.45 15.03 0.06
N PRO A 159 19.21 14.23 -1.00
CA PRO A 159 20.24 13.36 -1.53
C PRO A 159 21.40 14.18 -2.10
N THR A 160 22.59 13.58 -2.10
CA THR A 160 23.83 14.19 -2.64
C THR A 160 24.12 13.77 -4.08
N THR A 161 23.19 13.05 -4.72
CA THR A 161 23.31 12.58 -6.10
C THR A 161 21.92 12.32 -6.71
N LEU A 162 21.79 12.54 -8.01
CA LEU A 162 20.59 12.19 -8.78
C LEU A 162 20.42 10.68 -8.98
N LYS A 163 21.46 9.87 -8.76
CA LYS A 163 21.38 8.39 -8.74
C LYS A 163 20.70 7.84 -7.47
N HIS A 164 20.14 8.71 -6.64
CA HIS A 164 19.40 8.33 -5.45
C HIS A 164 17.99 7.83 -5.81
N ARG A 165 17.42 6.95 -4.98
CA ARG A 165 16.10 6.33 -5.20
C ARG A 165 14.95 7.32 -5.42
N PHE A 166 15.02 8.50 -4.81
CA PHE A 166 14.02 9.58 -4.97
C PHE A 166 13.84 10.03 -6.43
N LEU A 167 14.83 9.80 -7.28
CA LEU A 167 14.72 9.95 -8.73
C LEU A 167 14.78 8.59 -9.40
N ALA A 168 15.89 7.87 -9.25
CA ALA A 168 16.18 6.70 -10.08
C ALA A 168 15.14 5.57 -9.90
N GLU A 169 14.70 5.33 -8.67
CA GLU A 169 13.68 4.31 -8.39
C GLU A 169 12.28 4.86 -8.69
N ASP A 170 11.94 6.06 -8.20
CA ASP A 170 10.58 6.59 -8.35
C ASP A 170 10.22 6.94 -9.81
N ALA A 171 11.18 7.37 -10.63
CA ALA A 171 10.92 7.55 -12.06
C ALA A 171 10.59 6.20 -12.72
N ALA A 172 11.40 5.17 -12.48
CA ALA A 172 11.28 3.86 -13.13
C ALA A 172 10.13 3.00 -12.59
N PHE A 173 9.86 3.05 -11.29
CA PHE A 173 8.97 2.10 -10.59
C PHE A 173 7.75 2.76 -9.93
N SER A 174 7.66 4.09 -9.93
CA SER A 174 6.45 4.79 -9.49
C SER A 174 5.78 5.50 -10.68
N LEU A 175 6.47 6.39 -11.38
CA LEU A 175 5.87 7.21 -12.45
C LEU A 175 5.58 6.42 -13.73
N VAL A 176 6.55 5.63 -14.21
CA VAL A 176 6.38 4.83 -15.44
C VAL A 176 5.22 3.82 -15.33
N PRO A 177 5.01 3.09 -14.22
CA PRO A 177 3.81 2.29 -14.03
C PRO A 177 2.50 3.07 -14.12
N LEU A 178 2.44 4.29 -13.59
CA LEU A 178 1.24 5.13 -13.70
C LEU A 178 0.93 5.49 -15.16
N LEU A 179 1.96 5.84 -15.94
CA LEU A 179 1.82 6.09 -17.38
C LEU A 179 1.40 4.84 -18.15
N ALA A 180 1.96 3.69 -17.81
CA ALA A 180 1.61 2.42 -18.42
C ALA A 180 0.15 2.05 -18.15
N LEU A 181 -0.32 2.19 -16.91
CA LEU A 181 -1.72 1.99 -16.54
C LEU A 181 -2.62 3.01 -17.26
N ALA A 182 -2.26 4.29 -17.25
CA ALA A 182 -3.05 5.33 -17.93
C ALA A 182 -3.24 5.03 -19.41
N LYS A 183 -2.20 4.55 -20.10
CA LYS A 183 -2.28 4.11 -21.49
C LYS A 183 -3.29 2.98 -21.70
N LEU A 184 -3.35 1.99 -20.80
CA LEU A 184 -4.34 0.90 -20.88
C LEU A 184 -5.78 1.40 -20.75
N TYR A 185 -5.99 2.50 -20.03
CA TYR A 185 -7.30 3.10 -19.76
C TYR A 185 -7.59 4.35 -20.61
N GLU A 186 -6.77 4.60 -21.63
CA GLU A 186 -6.89 5.73 -22.57
C GLU A 186 -6.93 7.09 -21.86
N LEU A 187 -6.10 7.25 -20.83
CA LEU A 187 -5.92 8.49 -20.08
C LEU A 187 -4.55 9.10 -20.33
N GLU A 188 -4.51 10.43 -20.35
CA GLU A 188 -3.29 11.21 -20.34
C GLU A 188 -2.96 11.70 -18.92
N LEU A 189 -1.68 11.63 -18.54
CA LEU A 189 -1.16 12.16 -17.28
C LEU A 189 -0.03 13.16 -17.61
N PRO A 190 -0.37 14.38 -18.11
CA PRO A 190 0.61 15.28 -18.71
C PRO A 190 1.71 15.75 -17.76
N ASN A 191 1.42 15.96 -16.47
CA ASN A 191 2.43 16.35 -15.49
C ASN A 191 3.39 15.19 -15.21
N ILE A 192 2.87 13.98 -14.96
CA ILE A 192 3.69 12.79 -14.77
C ILE A 192 4.54 12.49 -16.01
N GLN A 193 3.95 12.57 -17.21
CA GLN A 193 4.65 12.34 -18.49
C GLN A 193 5.80 13.34 -18.68
N SER A 194 5.54 14.63 -18.41
CA SER A 194 6.54 15.70 -18.52
C SER A 194 7.71 15.45 -17.57
N MET A 195 7.43 15.02 -16.35
CA MET A 195 8.47 14.70 -15.37
C MET A 195 9.33 13.53 -15.78
N VAL A 196 8.72 12.44 -16.26
CA VAL A 196 9.47 11.27 -16.74
C VAL A 196 10.36 11.66 -17.93
N GLN A 197 9.88 12.54 -18.82
CA GLN A 197 10.68 13.05 -19.94
C GLN A 197 11.88 13.88 -19.47
N ILE A 198 11.67 14.81 -18.53
CA ILE A 198 12.75 15.65 -17.98
C ILE A 198 13.76 14.77 -17.24
N PHE A 199 13.29 13.85 -16.40
CA PHE A 199 14.16 12.90 -15.69
C PHE A 199 14.95 12.01 -16.61
N SER A 200 14.34 11.53 -17.69
CA SER A 200 15.05 10.73 -18.70
C SER A 200 16.18 11.54 -19.34
N THR A 201 15.92 12.82 -19.61
CA THR A 201 16.90 13.74 -20.19
C THR A 201 18.07 14.01 -19.25
N VAL A 202 17.80 14.40 -17.99
CA VAL A 202 18.87 14.76 -17.04
C VAL A 202 19.66 13.55 -16.56
N MET A 203 19.06 12.35 -16.56
CA MET A 203 19.76 11.12 -16.17
C MET A 203 20.47 10.42 -17.34
N GLY A 204 20.14 10.78 -18.59
CA GLY A 204 20.60 10.04 -19.77
C GLY A 204 20.07 8.61 -19.82
N VAL A 205 18.88 8.37 -19.26
CA VAL A 205 18.23 7.04 -19.17
C VAL A 205 16.84 7.15 -19.76
N ASN A 206 16.48 6.31 -20.73
CA ASN A 206 15.10 6.25 -21.21
C ASN A 206 14.23 5.51 -20.19
N TYR A 207 13.59 6.22 -19.27
CA TYR A 207 12.75 5.60 -18.23
C TYR A 207 11.47 4.99 -18.80
N LEU A 208 10.92 5.51 -19.90
CA LEU A 208 9.73 4.92 -20.53
C LEU A 208 10.01 3.51 -21.06
N GLU A 209 11.23 3.29 -21.56
CA GLU A 209 11.68 2.00 -22.07
C GLU A 209 12.20 1.06 -20.97
N ASN A 210 13.08 1.56 -20.10
CA ASN A 210 13.79 0.76 -19.10
C ASN A 210 13.07 0.66 -17.75
N GLY A 211 12.08 1.52 -17.50
CA GLY A 211 11.26 1.47 -16.31
C GLY A 211 10.23 0.34 -16.35
N ARG A 212 9.45 0.23 -15.28
CA ARG A 212 8.39 -0.76 -15.15
C ARG A 212 7.18 -0.36 -16.00
N ASN A 213 7.28 -0.57 -17.31
CA ASN A 213 6.27 -0.24 -18.31
C ASN A 213 5.04 -1.18 -18.33
N LEU A 214 4.99 -2.17 -17.42
CA LEU A 214 3.92 -3.15 -17.28
C LEU A 214 3.57 -3.89 -18.60
N SER A 215 4.55 -4.08 -19.48
CA SER A 215 4.36 -4.83 -20.72
C SER A 215 3.75 -6.21 -20.46
N GLY A 216 2.71 -6.54 -21.23
CA GLY A 216 1.94 -7.79 -21.09
C GLY A 216 0.74 -7.70 -20.14
N LEU A 217 0.58 -6.60 -19.39
CA LEU A 217 -0.64 -6.35 -18.63
C LEU A 217 -1.75 -5.86 -19.56
N THR A 218 -2.95 -6.41 -19.45
CA THR A 218 -4.15 -5.95 -20.17
C THR A 218 -5.25 -5.55 -19.20
N VAL A 219 -6.24 -4.79 -19.66
CA VAL A 219 -7.40 -4.43 -18.85
C VAL A 219 -8.15 -5.67 -18.39
N GLU A 220 -8.31 -6.69 -19.25
CA GLU A 220 -8.97 -7.95 -18.91
C GLU A 220 -8.22 -8.70 -17.81
N LEU A 221 -6.89 -8.70 -17.85
CA LEU A 221 -6.09 -9.32 -16.78
C LEU A 221 -6.26 -8.57 -15.46
N ILE A 222 -6.16 -7.23 -15.46
CA ILE A 222 -6.41 -6.41 -14.25
C ILE A 222 -7.81 -6.72 -13.70
N GLU A 223 -8.83 -6.69 -14.54
CA GLU A 223 -10.19 -6.99 -14.14
C GLU A 223 -10.35 -8.39 -13.57
N SER A 224 -9.70 -9.40 -14.16
CA SER A 224 -9.74 -10.78 -13.65
C SER A 224 -9.14 -10.94 -12.25
N LEU A 225 -8.15 -10.10 -11.91
CA LEU A 225 -7.48 -10.08 -10.61
C LEU A 225 -8.25 -9.25 -9.57
N SER A 226 -8.92 -8.19 -10.02
CA SER A 226 -9.55 -7.16 -9.18
C SER A 226 -11.06 -7.30 -9.01
N LYS A 227 -11.75 -8.10 -9.82
CA LYS A 227 -13.19 -8.34 -9.65
C LYS A 227 -13.45 -9.27 -8.47
N PRO A 228 -14.47 -8.99 -7.63
CA PRO A 228 -14.98 -9.98 -6.70
C PRO A 228 -15.43 -11.19 -7.51
N THR A 229 -14.91 -12.37 -7.24
CA THR A 229 -15.46 -13.60 -7.83
C THR A 229 -16.91 -13.69 -7.39
N GLN A 230 -17.86 -13.84 -8.33
CA GLN A 230 -19.19 -14.31 -7.95
C GLN A 230 -18.97 -15.64 -7.24
N ILE A 231 -19.29 -15.68 -5.95
CA ILE A 231 -19.36 -16.94 -5.24
C ILE A 231 -20.43 -17.73 -5.99
N LEU A 232 -20.04 -18.72 -6.79
CA LEU A 232 -20.93 -19.81 -7.14
C LEU A 232 -21.35 -20.38 -5.79
N THR A 233 -22.53 -19.99 -5.31
CA THR A 233 -23.12 -20.58 -4.12
C THR A 233 -23.17 -22.07 -4.40
N ALA A 234 -22.34 -22.84 -3.70
CA ALA A 234 -22.47 -24.28 -3.71
C ALA A 234 -23.94 -24.58 -3.36
N PRO A 235 -24.65 -25.43 -4.10
CA PRO A 235 -26.01 -25.80 -3.74
C PRO A 235 -25.98 -26.31 -2.31
N SER A 236 -26.84 -25.74 -1.47
CA SER A 236 -26.99 -26.11 -0.07
C SER A 236 -27.22 -27.61 0.01
N ILE A 237 -26.23 -28.35 0.49
CA ILE A 237 -26.41 -29.74 0.91
C ILE A 237 -27.25 -29.65 2.19
N SER A 238 -28.56 -29.80 2.04
CA SER A 238 -29.46 -30.06 3.15
C SER A 238 -29.12 -31.42 3.72
N VAL A 239 -28.32 -31.43 4.81
CA VAL A 239 -28.14 -32.62 5.63
C VAL A 239 -29.48 -32.91 6.29
N PHE A 240 -30.21 -33.89 5.76
CA PHE A 240 -31.36 -34.49 6.43
C PHE A 240 -30.86 -35.25 7.66
N VAL A 241 -30.92 -34.61 8.83
CA VAL A 241 -30.83 -35.31 10.11
C VAL A 241 -32.17 -36.02 10.32
N LYS A 242 -32.25 -37.31 9.97
CA LYS A 242 -33.34 -38.18 10.46
C LYS A 242 -33.15 -38.38 11.96
N ALA A 243 -33.94 -37.68 12.76
CA ALA A 243 -34.09 -37.98 14.19
C ALA A 243 -34.79 -39.33 14.34
N ASN A 244 -34.03 -40.40 14.63
CA ASN A 244 -34.62 -41.63 15.13
C ASN A 244 -35.06 -41.39 16.59
N LYS A 245 -36.37 -41.29 16.81
CA LYS A 245 -36.98 -41.43 18.14
C LYS A 245 -36.69 -42.85 18.63
N ILE A 246 -35.82 -42.98 19.63
CA ILE A 246 -35.75 -44.18 20.46
C ILE A 246 -36.81 -44.00 21.55
N THR A 247 -37.93 -44.69 21.39
CA THR A 247 -38.89 -44.93 22.48
C THR A 247 -38.39 -46.11 23.29
N GLY A 248 -37.84 -45.86 24.48
CA GLY A 248 -37.50 -46.87 25.47
C GLY A 248 -38.16 -46.52 26.79
N SER A 249 -39.10 -47.37 27.21
CA SER A 249 -39.87 -47.30 28.45
C SER A 249 -38.98 -47.42 29.69
N LEU A 250 -39.22 -46.55 30.67
CA LEU A 250 -38.74 -46.70 32.04
C LEU A 250 -39.69 -47.64 32.78
N GLU A 251 -39.21 -48.82 33.14
CA GLU A 251 -39.78 -49.60 34.24
C GLU A 251 -38.77 -49.66 35.38
N ASP A 252 -39.28 -49.32 36.56
CA ASP A 252 -38.66 -49.42 37.87
C ASP A 252 -38.14 -50.82 38.18
N THR A 253 -37.01 -50.89 38.88
CA THR A 253 -36.95 -51.67 40.13
C THR A 253 -35.69 -51.30 40.93
N ASP A 254 -35.93 -50.81 42.13
CA ASP A 254 -35.01 -50.76 43.26
C ASP A 254 -34.34 -52.12 43.53
N LYS A 255 -33.04 -52.10 43.90
CA LYS A 255 -32.50 -52.72 45.13
C LYS A 255 -30.97 -52.55 45.26
N VAL A 256 -30.57 -51.76 46.26
CA VAL A 256 -29.67 -52.13 47.39
C VAL A 256 -28.41 -52.97 47.06
N GLN A 257 -27.21 -52.38 47.16
CA GLN A 257 -26.20 -52.64 48.24
C GLN A 257 -24.89 -51.84 48.03
N LYS A 258 -24.11 -51.74 49.11
CA LYS A 258 -23.05 -50.76 49.43
C LYS A 258 -21.63 -51.32 49.10
N PRO A 259 -20.51 -50.64 49.45
CA PRO A 259 -19.39 -50.34 48.57
C PRO A 259 -18.19 -51.31 48.68
N LEU A 260 -17.22 -51.20 47.76
CA LEU A 260 -15.85 -51.65 48.02
C LEU A 260 -14.81 -50.61 47.60
N MET A 261 -13.93 -50.32 48.54
CA MET A 261 -12.73 -49.49 48.42
C MET A 261 -11.60 -50.21 47.69
N SER A 262 -10.66 -49.39 47.20
CA SER A 262 -9.19 -49.54 47.26
C SER A 262 -8.41 -49.96 46.01
N LYS A 263 -7.40 -49.11 45.73
CA LYS A 263 -6.05 -49.37 45.19
C LYS A 263 -5.93 -49.89 43.74
N LEU A 264 -5.52 -48.99 42.84
CA LEU A 264 -4.14 -48.85 42.34
C LEU A 264 -3.98 -47.51 41.60
#